data_AF-A0A7X6TXG9-F1
#
_entry.id   AF-A0A7X6TXG9-F1
#
_cell.length_a   1.000
_cell.length_b   1.000
_cell.length_c   1.000
_cell.angle_alpha   90.00
_cell.angle_beta   90.00
_cell.angle_gamma   90.00
#
_symmetry.space_group_name_H-M   'P 1'
#
loop_
_entity.id
_entity.type
_entity.pdbx_description
1 polymer ?
#
loop_
_entity_poly.entity_id
_entity_poly.type
_entity_poly.pdbx_seq_one_letter_code
_entity_poly.pdbx_strand_id
1 'polypeptide(L)'
;MNQPNLDRRTLQAFKAAALGSVVFFSISGFPLTQEILSSGLSGMISAFASVFIMGLFYAMIFGKGRTLFVYLSSLALTGLGMIIRYVIEFGEVSNTMNFTLTNILVYIGAVPILVTLIYLVAVQILKARV
;
A
#
# COMPACT_ATOMS: atom_id res chain seq x y z
N MET A 1 29.32 9.87 -16.93
CA MET A 1 28.60 8.70 -16.37
C MET A 1 27.29 8.56 -17.13
N ASN A 2 27.17 7.57 -18.01
CA ASN A 2 25.93 7.30 -18.73
C ASN A 2 24.94 6.64 -17.76
N GLN A 3 23.82 7.30 -17.46
CA GLN A 3 22.72 6.65 -16.75
C GLN A 3 22.20 5.49 -17.62
N PRO A 4 21.98 4.30 -17.04
CA PRO A 4 21.37 3.19 -17.78
C PRO A 4 19.95 3.60 -18.19
N ASN A 5 19.68 3.65 -19.50
CA ASN A 5 18.33 3.81 -20.02
C ASN A 5 17.55 2.54 -19.70
N LEU A 6 16.72 2.59 -18.65
CA LEU A 6 15.80 1.51 -18.29
C LEU A 6 14.81 1.31 -19.44
N ASP A 7 14.75 0.10 -20.00
CA ASP A 7 13.85 -0.17 -21.10
C ASP A 7 12.37 0.00 -20.69
N ARG A 8 11.50 0.28 -21.68
CA ARG A 8 10.08 0.56 -21.45
C ARG A 8 9.32 -0.61 -20.80
N ARG A 9 9.67 -1.86 -21.10
CA ARG A 9 9.06 -3.07 -20.52
C ARG A 9 9.45 -3.21 -19.05
N THR A 10 10.72 -2.98 -18.74
CA THR A 10 11.24 -3.01 -17.37
C THR A 10 10.55 -1.94 -16.52
N LEU A 11 10.42 -0.71 -17.02
CA LEU A 11 9.66 0.35 -16.33
C LEU A 11 8.18 -0.02 -16.12
N GLN A 12 7.54 -0.67 -17.09
CA GLN A 12 6.17 -1.17 -16.96
C GLN A 12 6.05 -2.26 -15.90
N ALA A 13 7.01 -3.19 -15.84
CA ALA A 13 7.05 -4.23 -14.81
C ALA A 13 7.20 -3.62 -13.41
N PHE A 14 8.07 -2.63 -13.23
CA PHE A 14 8.21 -1.93 -11.96
C PHE A 14 6.95 -1.16 -11.55
N LYS A 15 6.26 -0.52 -12.50
CA LYS A 15 4.95 0.10 -12.26
C LYS A 15 3.90 -0.92 -11.82
N ALA A 16 3.84 -2.06 -12.51
CA ALA A 16 2.94 -3.14 -12.16
C ALA A 16 3.26 -3.71 -10.76
N ALA A 17 4.54 -3.88 -10.42
CA ALA A 17 4.96 -4.32 -9.09
C ALA A 17 4.57 -3.31 -8.00
N ALA A 18 4.74 -2.01 -8.24
CA ALA A 18 4.33 -0.97 -7.31
C ALA A 18 2.82 -1.01 -7.03
N LEU A 19 1.99 -1.05 -8.08
CA LEU A 19 0.53 -1.14 -7.94
C LEU A 19 0.10 -2.49 -7.32
N GLY A 20 0.72 -3.59 -7.76
CA GLY A 20 0.45 -4.93 -7.23
C GLY A 20 0.79 -5.08 -5.76
N SER A 21 1.83 -4.38 -5.27
CA SER A 21 2.19 -4.38 -3.85
C SER A 21 1.06 -3.87 -2.97
N VAL A 22 0.33 -2.83 -3.41
CA VAL A 22 -0.81 -2.29 -2.66
C VAL A 22 -1.89 -3.33 -2.50
N VAL A 23 -2.23 -4.03 -3.59
CA VAL A 23 -3.24 -5.09 -3.58
C VAL A 23 -2.80 -6.24 -2.67
N PHE A 24 -1.56 -6.71 -2.83
CA PHE A 24 -1.02 -7.84 -2.06
C PHE A 24 -1.08 -7.59 -0.55
N PHE A 25 -0.54 -6.47 -0.10
CA PHE A 25 -0.55 -6.11 1.32
C PHE A 25 -1.96 -5.78 1.82
N SER A 26 -2.87 -5.31 0.95
CA SER A 26 -4.29 -5.13 1.30
C SER A 26 -5.02 -6.44 1.49
N ILE A 27 -4.65 -7.48 0.73
CA ILE A 27 -5.16 -8.84 0.94
C ILE A 27 -4.60 -9.40 2.25
N SER A 28 -3.30 -9.28 2.52
CA SER A 28 -2.68 -9.96 3.68
C SER A 28 -2.86 -9.20 5.01
N GLY A 29 -2.78 -7.87 5.01
CA GLY A 29 -2.76 -7.04 6.22
C GLY A 29 -4.13 -6.51 6.68
N PHE A 30 -5.21 -6.81 5.96
CA PHE A 30 -6.55 -6.47 6.45
C PHE A 30 -7.03 -7.51 7.49
N PRO A 31 -7.63 -7.12 8.63
CA PRO A 31 -7.82 -5.76 9.13
C PRO A 31 -6.67 -5.29 10.03
N LEU A 32 -6.33 -4.00 9.92
CA LEU A 32 -5.26 -3.33 10.71
C LEU A 32 -5.46 -3.46 12.22
N THR A 33 -6.69 -3.31 12.68
CA THR A 33 -7.06 -3.33 14.10
C THR A 33 -6.73 -4.67 14.74
N GLN A 34 -7.06 -5.78 14.09
CA GLN A 34 -6.82 -7.12 14.62
C GLN A 34 -5.35 -7.49 14.56
N GLU A 35 -4.64 -7.12 13.50
CA GLU A 35 -3.18 -7.31 13.41
C GLU A 35 -2.46 -6.60 14.57
N ILE A 36 -2.81 -5.34 14.84
CA ILE A 36 -2.21 -4.55 15.93
C ILE A 36 -2.61 -5.07 17.31
N LEU A 37 -3.89 -5.39 17.53
CA LEU A 37 -4.39 -5.87 18.82
C LEU A 37 -3.86 -7.26 19.18
N SER A 38 -3.77 -8.17 18.20
CA SER A 38 -3.34 -9.55 18.45
C SER A 38 -1.82 -9.70 18.53
N SER A 39 -1.09 -9.00 17.66
CA SER A 39 0.36 -9.16 17.52
C SER A 39 1.15 -8.09 18.30
N GLY A 40 0.47 -7.06 18.81
CA GLY A 40 1.11 -5.96 19.53
C GLY A 40 2.14 -5.23 18.67
N LEU A 41 3.36 -5.09 19.20
CA LEU A 41 4.44 -4.34 18.55
C LEU A 41 4.83 -4.90 17.18
N SER A 42 4.83 -6.23 17.00
CA SER A 42 5.22 -6.84 15.73
C SER A 42 4.20 -6.54 14.62
N GLY A 43 2.90 -6.55 14.95
CA GLY A 43 1.83 -6.15 14.03
C GLY A 43 1.93 -4.69 13.62
N MET A 44 2.26 -3.80 14.58
CA MET A 44 2.49 -2.38 14.28
C MET A 44 3.69 -2.17 13.33
N ILE A 45 4.79 -2.89 13.57
CA ILE A 45 5.98 -2.83 12.71
C ILE A 45 5.67 -3.36 11.31
N SER A 46 4.95 -4.48 11.20
CA SER A 46 4.51 -5.07 9.93
C SER A 46 3.64 -4.11 9.12
N ALA A 47 2.63 -3.53 9.76
CA ALA A 47 1.74 -2.55 9.15
C ALA A 47 2.51 -1.32 8.65
N PHE A 48 3.39 -0.77 9.49
CA PHE A 48 4.22 0.38 9.13
C PHE A 48 5.18 0.05 7.98
N ALA A 49 5.89 -1.08 8.04
CA ALA A 49 6.80 -1.52 7.00
C ALA A 49 6.09 -1.69 5.65
N SER A 50 4.87 -2.23 5.66
CA SER A 50 4.06 -2.42 4.46
C SER A 50 3.71 -1.09 3.77
N VAL A 51 3.14 -0.14 4.51
CA VAL A 51 2.84 1.19 3.94
C VAL A 51 4.10 1.96 3.56
N PHE A 52 5.21 1.72 4.27
CA PHE A 52 6.51 2.31 3.96
C PHE A 52 7.06 1.84 2.63
N ILE A 53 7.08 0.52 2.41
CA ILE A 53 7.52 -0.08 1.14
C ILE A 53 6.65 0.41 -0.02
N MET A 54 5.32 0.43 0.14
CA MET A 54 4.41 0.96 -0.89
C MET A 54 4.73 2.42 -1.24
N GLY A 55 4.86 3.28 -0.22
CA GLY A 55 5.15 4.71 -0.42
C GLY A 55 6.48 4.94 -1.13
N LEU A 56 7.51 4.15 -0.79
CA LEU A 56 8.80 4.16 -1.48
C LEU A 56 8.66 3.72 -2.94
N PHE A 57 7.93 2.64 -3.24
CA PHE A 57 7.69 2.22 -4.63
C PHE A 57 7.00 3.31 -5.43
N TYR A 58 5.97 3.96 -4.87
CA TYR A 58 5.34 5.10 -5.53
C TYR A 58 6.33 6.24 -5.80
N ALA A 59 7.18 6.57 -4.83
CA ALA A 59 8.13 7.67 -4.95
C ALA A 59 9.20 7.40 -6.02
N MET A 60 9.76 6.19 -6.03
CA MET A 60 10.77 5.77 -7.01
C MET A 60 10.22 5.74 -8.44
N ILE A 61 8.96 5.38 -8.63
CA ILE A 61 8.38 5.13 -9.96
C ILE A 61 7.67 6.35 -10.56
N PHE A 62 6.93 7.10 -9.75
CA PHE A 62 6.08 8.19 -10.26
C PHE A 62 6.72 9.57 -10.09
N GLY A 63 7.75 9.69 -9.24
CA GLY A 63 8.44 10.95 -8.98
C GLY A 63 7.50 12.03 -8.43
N LYS A 64 7.90 13.30 -8.49
CA LYS A 64 7.15 14.43 -7.92
C LYS A 64 5.89 14.78 -8.72
N GLY A 65 4.88 15.33 -8.03
CA GLY A 65 3.69 15.92 -8.65
C GLY A 65 2.57 14.92 -8.97
N ARG A 66 2.68 13.70 -8.43
CA ARG A 66 1.70 12.62 -8.66
C ARG A 66 0.88 12.29 -7.41
N THR A 67 0.86 13.17 -6.41
CA THR A 67 0.20 12.95 -5.11
C THR A 67 -1.25 12.49 -5.24
N LEU A 68 -2.06 13.16 -6.07
CA LEU A 68 -3.47 12.78 -6.27
C LEU A 68 -3.60 11.39 -6.90
N PHE A 69 -2.74 11.08 -7.88
CA PHE A 69 -2.70 9.76 -8.49
C PHE A 69 -2.32 8.69 -7.47
N VAL A 70 -1.29 8.92 -6.64
CA VAL A 70 -0.87 8.00 -5.58
C VAL A 70 -2.01 7.75 -4.60
N TYR A 71 -2.68 8.80 -4.13
CA TYR A 71 -3.81 8.68 -3.21
C TYR A 71 -4.97 7.88 -3.81
N LEU A 72 -5.43 8.26 -5.01
CA LEU A 72 -6.59 7.61 -5.65
C LEU A 72 -6.29 6.17 -6.07
N SER A 73 -5.09 5.90 -6.59
CA SER A 73 -4.68 4.53 -6.94
C SER A 73 -4.52 3.66 -5.70
N SER A 74 -3.89 4.15 -4.63
CA SER A 74 -3.84 3.43 -3.36
C SER A 74 -5.24 3.17 -2.79
N LEU A 75 -6.14 4.14 -2.82
CA LEU A 75 -7.53 3.97 -2.37
C LEU A 75 -8.25 2.86 -3.15
N ALA A 76 -8.21 2.93 -4.48
CA ALA A 76 -8.86 1.94 -5.35
C ALA A 76 -8.27 0.54 -5.17
N LEU A 77 -6.93 0.42 -5.12
CA LEU A 77 -6.24 -0.86 -4.99
C LEU A 77 -6.39 -1.46 -3.58
N THR A 78 -6.49 -0.61 -2.55
CA THR A 78 -6.82 -1.05 -1.18
C THR A 78 -8.21 -1.67 -1.16
N GLY A 79 -9.20 -0.96 -1.71
CA GLY A 79 -10.57 -1.49 -1.85
C GLY A 79 -10.61 -2.80 -2.65
N LEU A 80 -9.87 -2.88 -3.76
CA LEU A 80 -9.76 -4.10 -4.56
C LEU A 80 -9.17 -5.26 -3.75
N GLY A 81 -8.07 -5.04 -3.02
CA GLY A 81 -7.45 -6.06 -2.18
C GLY A 81 -8.40 -6.55 -1.07
N MET A 82 -9.16 -5.65 -0.46
CA MET A 82 -10.18 -6.02 0.51
C MET A 82 -11.31 -6.87 -0.10
N ILE A 83 -11.80 -6.51 -1.30
CA ILE A 83 -12.82 -7.29 -2.01
C ILE A 83 -12.28 -8.70 -2.33
N ILE A 84 -11.03 -8.80 -2.81
CA ILE A 84 -10.40 -10.09 -3.10
C ILE A 84 -10.31 -10.92 -1.81
N ARG A 85 -9.84 -10.33 -0.70
CA ARG A 85 -9.77 -11.03 0.58
C ARG A 85 -11.15 -11.54 1.03
N TYR A 86 -12.19 -10.72 0.94
CA TYR A 86 -13.56 -11.10 1.29
C TYR A 86 -14.03 -12.33 0.52
N VAL A 87 -13.73 -12.38 -0.79
CA VAL A 87 -14.11 -13.50 -1.65
C VAL A 87 -13.32 -14.76 -1.31
N ILE A 88 -12.02 -14.63 -0.99
CA ILE A 88 -11.17 -15.76 -0.60
C ILE A 88 -11.64 -16.37 0.72
N GLU A 89 -11.98 -15.54 1.71
CA GLU A 89 -12.41 -15.95 3.05
C GLU A 89 -13.95 -16.13 3.14
N PHE A 90 -14.66 -16.20 2.01
CA PHE A 90 -16.12 -16.23 2.02
C PHE A 90 -16.67 -17.49 2.71
N GLY A 91 -17.47 -17.29 3.75
CA GLY A 91 -18.02 -18.37 4.58
C GLY A 91 -17.17 -18.73 5.80
N GLU A 92 -15.98 -18.17 5.95
CA GLU A 92 -15.18 -18.35 7.16
C GLU A 92 -15.66 -17.42 8.31
N VAL A 93 -15.50 -17.88 9.55
CA VAL A 93 -15.79 -17.07 10.75
C VAL A 93 -14.87 -15.84 10.81
N SER A 94 -13.63 -15.98 10.33
CA SER A 94 -12.64 -14.90 10.18
C SER A 94 -13.23 -13.71 9.41
N ASN A 95 -13.96 -13.97 8.33
CA ASN A 95 -14.55 -12.94 7.48
C ASN A 95 -15.57 -12.08 8.24
N THR A 96 -16.43 -12.69 9.05
CA THR A 96 -17.43 -11.98 9.88
C THR A 96 -16.78 -11.09 10.94
N MET A 97 -15.65 -11.53 11.50
CA MET A 97 -14.89 -10.75 12.50
C MET A 97 -14.05 -9.65 11.85
N ASN A 98 -13.52 -9.92 10.65
CA ASN A 98 -12.63 -9.01 9.94
C ASN A 98 -13.38 -7.89 9.23
N PHE A 99 -14.48 -8.19 8.53
CA PHE A 99 -15.25 -7.24 7.71
C PHE A 99 -16.32 -6.49 8.50
N THR A 100 -15.92 -5.90 9.62
CA THR A 100 -16.76 -4.94 10.35
C THR A 100 -16.65 -3.55 9.73
N LEU A 101 -17.69 -2.72 9.88
CA LEU A 101 -17.68 -1.34 9.39
C LEU A 101 -16.45 -0.57 9.91
N THR A 102 -16.13 -0.70 11.19
CA THR A 102 -14.96 -0.04 11.80
C THR A 102 -13.66 -0.47 11.14
N ASN A 103 -13.44 -1.77 10.95
CA ASN A 103 -12.23 -2.29 10.33
C ASN A 103 -12.10 -1.80 8.88
N ILE A 104 -13.21 -1.79 8.14
CA ILE A 104 -13.25 -1.28 6.76
C ILE A 104 -12.86 0.19 6.71
N LEU A 105 -13.51 1.04 7.52
CA LEU A 105 -13.25 2.48 7.53
C LEU A 105 -11.83 2.82 7.98
N VAL A 106 -11.33 2.17 9.03
CA VAL A 106 -9.96 2.36 9.51
C VAL A 106 -8.96 1.96 8.42
N TYR A 107 -9.15 0.82 7.77
CA TYR A 107 -8.21 0.33 6.77
C TYR A 107 -8.21 1.18 5.49
N ILE A 108 -9.39 1.43 4.93
CA ILE A 108 -9.53 2.19 3.68
C ILE A 108 -9.18 3.67 3.85
N GLY A 109 -9.31 4.21 5.07
CA GLY A 109 -8.86 5.56 5.40
C GLY A 109 -7.37 5.63 5.65
N ALA A 110 -6.83 4.76 6.52
CA ALA A 110 -5.44 4.86 6.97
C ALA A 110 -4.43 4.51 5.86
N VAL A 111 -4.65 3.43 5.10
CA VAL A 111 -3.66 2.94 4.12
C VAL A 111 -3.37 3.98 3.04
N PRO A 112 -4.36 4.56 2.32
CA PRO A 112 -4.08 5.55 1.28
C PRO A 112 -3.45 6.83 1.82
N ILE A 113 -3.83 7.26 3.03
CA ILE A 113 -3.24 8.43 3.69
C ILE A 113 -1.78 8.17 4.01
N LEU A 114 -1.46 7.09 4.72
CA LEU A 114 -0.10 6.77 5.15
C LEU A 114 0.84 6.54 3.95
N VAL A 115 0.38 5.80 2.93
CA VAL A 115 1.16 5.59 1.70
C VAL A 115 1.45 6.93 1.01
N THR A 116 0.47 7.84 0.94
CA THR A 116 0.64 9.16 0.34
C THR A 116 1.61 10.03 1.14
N LEU A 117 1.55 9.99 2.47
CA LEU A 117 2.48 10.71 3.34
C LEU A 117 3.92 10.22 3.15
N ILE A 118 4.13 8.91 3.12
CA ILE A 118 5.46 8.32 2.90
C ILE A 118 5.97 8.65 1.50
N TYR A 119 5.12 8.57 0.47
CA TYR A 119 5.45 9.02 -0.88
C TYR A 119 5.94 10.48 -0.89
N LEU A 120 5.23 11.39 -0.22
CA LEU A 120 5.60 12.82 -0.18
C LEU A 120 6.97 13.02 0.47
N VAL A 121 7.23 12.36 1.59
CA VAL A 121 8.53 12.42 2.30
C VAL A 121 9.63 11.83 1.42
N ALA A 122 9.40 10.64 0.85
CA ALA A 122 10.39 9.95 0.03
C ALA A 122 10.76 10.73 -1.23
N VAL A 123 9.80 11.35 -1.92
CA VAL A 123 10.07 12.20 -3.09
C VAL A 123 10.93 13.41 -2.71
N GLN A 124 10.74 14.01 -1.53
CA GLN A 124 11.59 15.12 -1.07
C GLN A 124 13.02 14.66 -0.80
N ILE A 125 13.19 13.51 -0.15
CA ILE A 125 14.52 12.93 0.14
C ILE A 125 15.25 12.54 -1.15
N LEU A 126 14.55 11.90 -2.09
CA LEU A 126 15.13 11.51 -3.38
C LEU A 126 15.55 12.72 -4.21
N LYS A 127 14.82 13.84 -4.12
CA LYS A 127 15.20 15.10 -4.77
C LYS A 127 16.47 15.71 -4.15
N ALA A 128 16.68 15.58 -2.85
CA ALA A 128 17.88 16.11 -2.19
C ALA A 128 19.18 15.37 -2.59
N ARG A 129 19.09 14.29 -3.38
CA ARG A 129 20.23 13.48 -3.84
C ARG A 129 20.60 13.69 -5.32
N VAL A 130 19.91 14.58 -6.04
CA VAL A 130 20.16 14.94 -7.45
C VAL A 130 20.57 16.40 -7.53
#